data_AF-A0A2D9LU83-F1
#
_entry.id   AF-A0A2D9LU83-F1
#
_cell.length_a   1.000
_cell.length_b   1.000
_cell.length_c   1.000
_cell.angle_alpha   90.00
_cell.angle_beta   90.00
_cell.angle_gamma   90.00
#
_symmetry.space_group_name_H-M   'P 1'
#
loop_
_entity.id
_entity.type
_entity.pdbx_description
1 polymer ?
#
loop_
_entity_poly.entity_id
_entity_poly.type
_entity_poly.pdbx_seq_one_letter_code
_entity_poly.pdbx_strand_id
1 'polypeptide(L)'
;MVVGANGTFTFDAHNPKFELHTDEAPFAMPEHHSLNPMGRWTSTQRESNVVRQDRWQSFDLDPPGQLADVSAFMDSIENDVDPEMNVRFAASPTEVILAGF
;
A
#
# COMPACT_ATOMS: atom_id res chain seq x y z
N MET A 1 5.78 30.92 2.29
CA MET A 1 4.33 30.99 2.61
C MET A 1 3.57 30.90 1.30
N VAL A 2 2.92 29.78 1.05
CA VAL A 2 1.98 29.61 -0.06
C VAL A 2 0.60 29.56 0.58
N VAL A 3 -0.29 30.45 0.16
CA VAL A 3 -1.68 30.48 0.63
C VAL A 3 -2.55 29.95 -0.49
N GLY A 4 -3.12 28.76 -0.28
CA GLY A 4 -4.12 28.16 -1.15
C GLY A 4 -5.47 28.10 -0.43
N ALA A 5 -6.55 27.88 -1.18
CA ALA A 5 -7.92 27.91 -0.66
C ALA A 5 -8.22 26.88 0.46
N ASN A 6 -7.36 25.87 0.64
CA ASN A 6 -7.55 24.77 1.60
C ASN A 6 -6.49 24.70 2.72
N GLY A 7 -5.70 25.76 2.94
CA GLY A 7 -4.74 25.78 4.06
C GLY A 7 -3.50 26.62 3.84
N THR A 8 -2.73 26.79 4.92
CA THR A 8 -1.48 27.58 4.94
C THR A 8 -0.28 26.67 5.18
N PHE A 9 0.79 26.86 4.39
CA PHE A 9 2.05 26.15 4.57
C PHE A 9 3.17 27.10 5.06
N THR A 10 3.81 26.71 6.16
CA THR A 10 4.97 27.41 6.74
C THR A 10 6.20 26.50 6.67
N PHE A 11 7.33 27.03 6.18
CA PHE A 11 8.59 26.29 6.07
C PHE A 11 9.61 26.90 7.04
N ASP A 12 10.10 26.11 7.98
CA ASP A 12 11.25 26.45 8.84
C ASP A 12 12.47 25.66 8.36
N ALA A 13 13.48 26.37 7.82
CA ALA A 13 14.69 25.78 7.26
C ALA A 13 15.57 25.06 8.29
N HIS A 14 15.36 25.28 9.59
CA HIS A 14 16.21 24.73 10.66
C HIS A 14 15.51 23.65 11.49
N ASN A 15 14.23 23.41 11.25
CA ASN A 15 13.43 22.39 11.93
C ASN A 15 12.33 21.89 10.98
N PRO A 16 12.66 21.01 10.02
CA PRO A 16 11.73 20.57 8.98
C PRO A 16 10.65 19.68 9.58
N LYS A 17 9.62 20.31 10.14
CA LYS A 17 8.40 19.67 10.60
C LYS A 17 7.30 20.04 9.63
N PHE A 18 6.62 19.02 9.13
CA PHE A 18 5.40 19.20 8.36
C PHE A 18 4.23 19.15 9.35
N GLU A 19 3.50 20.25 9.46
CA GLU A 19 2.28 20.32 10.24
C GLU A 19 1.11 20.38 9.26
N LEU A 20 0.32 19.30 9.23
CA LEU A 20 -0.89 19.18 8.41
C LEU A 20 -2.10 19.39 9.31
N HIS A 21 -2.85 20.47 9.08
CA HIS A 21 -4.14 20.70 9.72
C HIS A 21 -5.24 20.23 8.76
N THR A 22 -6.03 19.25 9.19
CA THR A 22 -7.19 18.72 8.47
C THR A 22 -8.37 18.57 9.42
N ASP A 23 -9.58 18.79 8.92
CA ASP A 23 -10.83 18.56 9.64
C ASP A 23 -11.26 17.07 9.57
N GLU A 24 -10.55 16.25 8.80
CA GLU A 24 -10.79 14.81 8.73
C GLU A 24 -10.29 14.10 10.00
N ALA A 25 -11.11 13.22 10.56
CA ALA A 25 -10.71 12.42 11.71
C ALA A 25 -9.49 11.54 11.34
N PRO A 26 -8.44 11.50 12.17
CA PRO A 26 -7.28 10.66 11.90
C PRO A 26 -7.69 9.19 11.86
N PHE A 27 -7.01 8.41 11.02
CA PHE A 27 -7.19 6.97 10.99
C PHE A 27 -6.93 6.36 12.38
N ALA A 28 -7.94 5.70 12.94
CA ALA A 28 -7.81 4.95 14.18
C ALA A 28 -7.60 3.47 13.84
N MET A 29 -6.46 2.92 14.25
CA MET A 29 -6.17 1.49 14.04
C MET A 29 -7.22 0.64 14.79
N PRO A 30 -7.90 -0.29 14.11
CA PRO A 30 -8.81 -1.23 14.77
C PRO A 30 -8.09 -2.13 15.78
N GLU A 31 -8.85 -2.68 16.73
CA GLU A 31 -8.30 -3.63 17.70
C GLU A 31 -7.74 -4.87 17.00
N HIS A 32 -6.53 -5.26 17.39
CA HIS A 32 -5.79 -6.36 16.78
C HIS A 32 -6.48 -7.70 17.03
N HIS A 33 -6.83 -8.41 15.95
CA HIS A 33 -7.41 -9.74 16.04
C HIS A 33 -6.31 -10.81 16.02
N SER A 34 -6.18 -11.63 17.06
CA SER A 34 -5.09 -12.62 17.23
C SER A 34 -4.97 -13.62 16.08
N LEU A 35 -6.10 -14.00 15.48
CA LEU A 35 -6.16 -14.90 14.32
C LEU A 35 -6.05 -14.18 12.96
N ASN A 36 -5.94 -12.85 12.96
CA ASN A 36 -5.84 -12.04 11.75
C ASN A 36 -4.87 -10.87 11.97
N PRO A 37 -3.57 -11.17 12.11
CA PRO A 37 -2.55 -10.17 12.43
C PRO A 37 -2.37 -9.09 11.35
N MET A 38 -2.81 -9.38 10.12
CA MET A 38 -2.75 -8.45 9.00
C MET A 38 -4.10 -7.80 8.66
N GLY A 39 -5.16 -8.06 9.42
CA GLY A 39 -6.47 -7.48 9.16
C GLY A 39 -7.13 -7.90 7.83
N ARG A 40 -6.67 -8.97 7.17
CA ARG A 40 -7.13 -9.37 5.81
C ARG A 40 -8.24 -10.43 5.75
N TRP A 41 -8.51 -11.14 6.85
CA TRP A 41 -9.49 -12.22 6.87
C TRP A 41 -10.90 -11.70 7.09
N THR A 42 -11.77 -11.94 6.11
CA THR A 42 -13.16 -11.46 6.07
C THR A 42 -14.02 -11.92 7.25
N SER A 43 -13.72 -13.10 7.81
CA SER A 43 -14.40 -13.64 9.01
C SER A 43 -14.20 -12.73 10.22
N THR A 44 -12.99 -12.24 10.42
CA THR A 44 -12.58 -11.44 11.58
C THR A 44 -12.73 -9.93 11.37
N GLN A 45 -12.75 -9.44 10.11
CA GLN A 45 -12.95 -8.02 9.80
C GLN A 45 -14.30 -7.49 10.29
N ARG A 46 -15.35 -8.34 10.29
CA ARG A 46 -16.68 -7.97 10.78
C ARG A 46 -16.69 -7.70 12.29
N GLU A 47 -15.84 -8.38 13.04
CA GLU A 47 -15.72 -8.24 14.49
C GLU A 47 -14.86 -7.02 14.86
N SER A 48 -13.88 -6.69 14.02
CA SER A 48 -12.96 -5.56 14.23
C SER A 48 -13.50 -4.19 13.77
N ASN A 49 -14.79 -4.06 13.40
CA ASN A 49 -15.40 -2.81 12.89
C ASN A 49 -14.57 -2.12 11.77
N VAL A 50 -13.81 -2.90 10.99
CA VAL A 50 -12.96 -2.34 9.93
C VAL A 50 -13.85 -1.85 8.80
N VAL A 51 -13.63 -0.62 8.35
CA VAL A 51 -14.29 -0.10 7.14
C VAL A 51 -13.97 -1.04 5.99
N ARG A 52 -15.02 -1.64 5.41
CA ARG A 52 -14.86 -2.55 4.28
C ARG A 52 -14.19 -1.80 3.14
N GLN A 53 -13.09 -2.35 2.61
CA GLN A 53 -12.55 -1.88 1.33
C GLN A 53 -13.59 -2.20 0.23
N ASP A 54 -14.37 -1.20 -0.14
CA ASP A 54 -15.31 -1.21 -1.26
C ASP A 54 -14.82 -0.34 -2.42
N ARG A 55 -13.73 0.39 -2.21
CA ARG A 55 -13.06 1.23 -3.21
C ARG A 55 -11.96 0.45 -3.89
N TRP A 56 -12.16 0.22 -5.18
CA TRP A 56 -11.09 -0.17 -6.09
C TRP A 56 -10.33 1.08 -6.49
N GLN A 57 -9.01 1.07 -6.35
CA GLN A 57 -8.17 2.09 -6.96
C GLN A 57 -7.96 1.70 -8.43
N SER A 58 -8.15 2.68 -9.31
CA SER A 58 -7.74 2.53 -10.70
C SER A 58 -6.23 2.73 -10.80
N PHE A 59 -5.60 1.98 -11.68
CA PHE A 59 -4.19 2.14 -12.02
C PHE A 59 -3.92 3.39 -12.88
N ASP A 60 -4.96 4.15 -13.25
CA ASP A 60 -4.83 5.39 -14.04
C ASP A 60 -3.98 6.47 -13.34
N LEU A 61 -3.76 6.34 -12.03
CA LEU A 61 -2.97 7.26 -11.20
C LEU A 61 -1.56 6.74 -10.86
N ASP A 62 -1.23 5.51 -11.25
CA ASP A 62 0.04 4.88 -10.90
C ASP A 62 1.17 5.28 -11.85
N PRO A 63 2.44 5.28 -11.39
CA PRO A 63 3.57 5.33 -12.30
C PRO A 63 3.48 4.19 -13.31
N PRO A 64 3.97 4.38 -14.55
CA PRO A 64 3.82 3.41 -15.65
C PRO A 64 4.29 1.97 -15.36
N GLY A 65 5.03 1.74 -14.27
CA GLY A 65 5.53 0.42 -13.87
C GLY A 65 4.45 -0.56 -13.39
N GLN A 66 3.47 -0.14 -12.57
CA GLN A 66 2.51 -1.11 -11.98
C GLN A 66 1.61 -1.76 -13.04
N LEU A 67 1.13 -0.98 -14.02
CA LEU A 67 0.36 -1.52 -15.14
C LEU A 67 1.19 -2.49 -15.97
N ALA A 68 2.45 -2.16 -16.24
CA ALA A 68 3.35 -3.01 -17.02
C ALA A 68 3.60 -4.35 -16.32
N ASP A 69 3.83 -4.33 -15.00
CA ASP A 69 4.05 -5.54 -14.20
C ASP A 69 2.81 -6.45 -14.18
N VAL A 70 1.61 -5.87 -14.01
CA VAL A 70 0.35 -6.61 -14.02
C VAL A 70 0.09 -7.21 -15.41
N SER A 71 0.30 -6.44 -16.48
CA SER A 71 0.15 -6.95 -17.85
C SER A 71 1.13 -8.11 -18.11
N ALA A 72 2.40 -7.96 -17.78
CA ALA A 72 3.40 -9.02 -17.98
C ALA A 72 3.06 -10.31 -17.20
N PHE A 73 2.51 -10.17 -15.99
CA PHE A 73 2.02 -11.31 -15.22
C PHE A 73 0.84 -12.02 -15.90
N MET A 74 -0.16 -11.26 -16.35
CA MET A 74 -1.33 -11.82 -17.05
C MET A 74 -0.92 -12.49 -18.37
N ASP A 75 -0.05 -11.84 -19.14
CA ASP A 75 0.48 -12.38 -20.41
C ASP A 75 1.20 -13.72 -20.18
N SER A 76 1.95 -13.85 -19.08
CA SER A 76 2.63 -15.11 -18.73
C SER A 76 1.64 -16.24 -18.46
N ILE A 77 0.52 -15.95 -17.80
CA ILE A 77 -0.55 -16.93 -17.55
C ILE A 77 -1.25 -17.31 -18.86
N GLU A 78 -1.64 -16.31 -19.65
CA GLU A 78 -2.43 -16.52 -20.87
C GLU A 78 -1.66 -17.27 -21.95
N ASN A 79 -0.35 -17.02 -22.05
CA ASN A 79 0.51 -17.63 -23.05
C ASN A 79 1.29 -18.86 -22.54
N ASP A 80 1.10 -19.26 -21.28
CA ASP A 80 1.84 -20.36 -20.62
C ASP A 80 3.37 -20.18 -20.74
N VAL A 81 3.85 -18.97 -20.44
CA VAL A 81 5.27 -18.59 -20.50
C VAL A 81 5.80 -18.38 -19.09
N ASP A 82 7.04 -18.80 -18.85
CA ASP A 82 7.71 -18.58 -17.56
C ASP A 82 7.95 -17.07 -17.35
N PRO A 83 7.45 -16.48 -16.24
CA PRO A 83 7.62 -15.05 -16.00
C PRO A 83 9.08 -14.71 -15.70
N GLU A 84 9.48 -13.47 -16.01
CA GLU A 84 10.83 -12.96 -15.73
C GLU A 84 11.20 -13.11 -14.24
N MET A 85 10.24 -12.84 -13.35
CA MET A 85 10.35 -13.08 -11.91
C MET A 85 9.67 -14.40 -11.50
N ASN A 86 10.28 -15.54 -11.83
CA ASN A 86 9.79 -16.85 -11.42
C ASN A 86 10.25 -17.23 -10.00
N VAL A 87 9.75 -18.37 -9.49
CA VAL A 87 10.06 -18.85 -8.13
C VAL A 87 11.56 -19.07 -7.88
N ARG A 88 12.32 -19.46 -8.90
CA ARG A 88 13.77 -19.71 -8.77
C ARG A 88 14.52 -18.41 -8.55
N PHE A 89 14.14 -17.37 -9.29
CA PHE A 89 14.71 -16.03 -9.12
C PHE A 89 14.25 -15.36 -7.83
N ALA A 90 12.99 -15.55 -7.43
CA ALA A 90 12.42 -14.95 -6.22
C ALA A 90 12.96 -15.53 -4.90
N ALA A 91 13.46 -16.77 -4.90
CA ALA A 91 13.95 -17.45 -3.70
C ALA A 91 15.14 -16.73 -3.04
N SER A 92 16.18 -16.43 -3.81
CA SER A 92 17.41 -15.79 -3.29
C SER A 92 17.17 -14.41 -2.64
N PRO A 93 16.48 -13.44 -3.27
CA PRO A 93 16.21 -12.15 -2.63
C PRO A 93 15.30 -12.30 -1.41
N THR A 94 14.36 -13.25 -1.44
CA THR A 94 13.48 -13.53 -0.28
C THR A 94 14.29 -14.02 0.92
N GLU A 95 15.24 -14.94 0.72
CA GLU A 95 16.14 -15.41 1.78
C GLU A 95 16.93 -14.27 2.41
N VAL A 96 17.45 -13.35 1.59
CA VAL A 96 18.17 -12.15 2.08
C VAL A 96 17.27 -11.25 2.91
N ILE A 97 16.04 -11.00 2.46
CA ILE A 97 15.08 -10.17 3.20
C ILE A 97 14.72 -10.82 4.54
N LEU A 98 14.47 -12.13 4.56
CA LEU A 98 14.15 -12.87 5.78
C LEU A 98 15.32 -12.94 6.75
N ALA A 99 16.55 -13.00 6.26
CA ALA A 99 17.75 -12.97 7.12
C ALA A 99 17.98 -11.61 7.79
N GLY A 100 17.37 -10.54 7.28
CA GLY A 100 17.45 -9.19 7.85
C GLY A 100 16.33 -8.85 8.85
N PHE A 101 15.35 -9.74 9.04
CA PHE A 101 14.21 -9.58 9.94
C PHE A 101 14.43 -10.32 11.26
#